data_AF-A0A0E3BGV8-F1
#
_entry.id   AF-A0A0E3BGV8-F1
#
_cell.length_a   1.000
_cell.length_b   1.000
_cell.length_c   1.000
_cell.angle_alpha   90.00
_cell.angle_beta   90.00
_cell.angle_gamma   90.00
#
_symmetry.space_group_name_H-M   'P 1'
#
loop_
_entity.id
_entity.type
_entity.pdbx_description
1 polymer ?
#
loop_
_entity_poly.entity_id
_entity_poly.type
_entity_poly.pdbx_seq_one_letter_code
_entity_poly.pdbx_strand_id
1 'polypeptide(L)'
;FERNHGCYGYRRIQASLVRQCVWISEKVVRRLMKQEGLVAAAPKRRRYGSYLGEISPAPENLLNRDFNATAPNQKWLTDISEFQLPA
;
A
#
# COMPACT_ATOMS: atom_id res chain seq x y z
N PHE A 1 -23.31 6.68 12.18
CA PHE A 1 -21.98 6.06 12.07
C PHE A 1 -22.13 4.65 11.50
N GLU A 2 -22.88 3.76 12.16
CA GLU A 2 -23.17 2.39 11.68
C GLU A 2 -23.80 2.32 10.28
N ARG A 3 -24.79 3.17 10.00
CA ARG A 3 -25.41 3.27 8.65
C ARG A 3 -24.41 3.48 7.51
N ASN A 4 -23.25 4.05 7.81
CA ASN A 4 -22.19 4.32 6.85
C ASN A 4 -21.00 3.36 7.00
N HIS A 5 -21.21 2.19 7.61
CA HIS A 5 -20.21 1.14 7.84
C HIS A 5 -18.93 1.65 8.52
N GLY A 6 -19.06 2.63 9.42
CA GLY A 6 -17.92 3.25 10.08
C GLY A 6 -17.00 4.07 9.16
N CYS A 7 -17.33 4.30 7.89
CA CYS A 7 -16.48 5.05 6.97
C CYS A 7 -16.54 6.58 7.16
N TYR A 8 -17.51 7.07 7.94
CA TYR A 8 -17.72 8.51 8.11
C TYR A 8 -16.99 9.02 9.35
N GLY A 9 -15.95 9.81 9.13
CA GLY A 9 -15.37 10.66 10.17
C GLY A 9 -16.26 11.84 10.52
N TYR A 10 -15.89 12.56 11.59
CA TYR A 10 -16.67 13.66 12.16
C TYR A 10 -17.08 14.75 11.16
N ARG A 11 -16.25 15.06 10.16
CA ARG A 11 -16.60 15.97 9.05
C ARG A 11 -17.77 15.46 8.21
N ARG A 12 -17.74 14.17 7.81
CA ARG A 12 -18.80 13.57 6.99
C ARG A 12 -20.08 13.35 7.79
N ILE A 13 -19.97 13.05 9.08
CA ILE A 13 -21.12 12.98 9.99
C ILE A 13 -21.76 14.36 10.13
N GLN A 14 -20.98 15.41 10.36
CA GLN A 14 -21.49 16.78 10.45
C GLN A 14 -22.22 17.18 9.16
N ALA A 15 -21.64 16.91 7.98
CA ALA A 15 -22.30 17.19 6.71
C ALA A 15 -23.61 16.40 6.54
N SER A 16 -23.66 15.15 7.02
CA SER A 16 -24.87 14.33 7.00
C SER A 16 -25.95 14.87 7.95
N LEU A 17 -25.57 15.42 9.10
CA LEU A 17 -26.50 16.05 10.06
C LEU A 17 -27.08 17.34 9.50
N VAL A 18 -26.27 18.18 8.86
CA VAL A 18 -26.74 19.41 8.19
C VAL A 18 -27.78 19.09 7.11
N ARG A 19 -27.59 18.02 6.32
CA ARG A 19 -28.59 17.57 5.33
C ARG A 19 -29.90 17.09 5.95
N GLN A 20 -29.89 16.74 7.24
CA GLN A 20 -31.06 16.38 8.03
C GLN A 20 -31.59 17.58 8.84
N CYS A 21 -31.19 18.79 8.49
CA CYS A 21 -31.54 20.04 9.18
C CYS A 21 -31.07 20.11 10.64
N VAL A 22 -30.05 19.32 11.02
CA VAL A 22 -29.43 19.35 12.35
C VAL A 22 -28.13 20.15 12.29
N TRP A 23 -28.16 21.35 12.89
CA TRP A 23 -27.05 22.30 12.88
C TRP A 23 -26.18 22.14 14.13
N ILE A 24 -25.13 21.33 14.03
CA ILE A 24 -24.16 21.12 15.11
C ILE A 24 -22.75 21.42 14.58
N SER A 25 -21.94 22.06 15.41
CA SER A 25 -20.55 22.36 15.04
C SER A 25 -19.74 21.06 14.87
N GLU A 26 -18.82 21.07 13.90
CA GLU A 26 -17.89 19.96 13.67
C GLU A 26 -17.13 19.56 14.96
N LYS A 27 -16.80 20.53 15.82
CA LYS A 27 -16.12 20.30 17.10
C LYS A 27 -16.96 19.48 18.08
N VAL A 28 -18.27 19.73 18.15
CA VAL A 28 -19.18 18.97 19.01
C VAL A 28 -19.32 17.55 18.49
N VAL A 29 -19.47 17.36 17.17
CA VAL A 29 -19.50 16.02 16.55
C VAL A 29 -18.21 15.25 16.86
N ARG A 30 -17.05 15.90 16.73
CA ARG A 30 -15.75 15.29 17.06
C ARG A 30 -15.67 14.86 18.52
N ARG A 31 -16.14 15.70 19.44
CA ARG A 31 -16.15 15.41 20.88
C ARG A 31 -17.05 14.21 21.19
N LEU A 32 -18.27 14.20 20.65
CA LEU A 32 -19.22 13.10 20.83
C LEU A 32 -18.66 11.79 20.27
N MET A 33 -18.10 11.81 19.04
CA MET A 33 -17.43 10.62 18.49
C MET A 33 -16.30 10.11 19.39
N LYS A 34 -15.52 11.00 20.01
CA LYS A 34 -14.47 10.60 20.96
C LYS A 34 -15.05 9.98 22.24
N GLN A 35 -16.11 10.56 22.80
CA GLN A 35 -16.77 10.05 24.01
C GLN A 35 -17.37 8.65 23.78
N GLU A 36 -17.94 8.44 22.60
CA GLU A 36 -18.56 7.18 22.18
C GLU A 36 -17.56 6.18 21.55
N GLY A 37 -16.26 6.49 21.53
CA GLY A 37 -15.24 5.60 20.96
C GLY A 37 -15.35 5.36 19.44
N LEU A 38 -16.04 6.23 18.71
CA LEU A 38 -16.30 6.08 17.28
C LEU A 38 -15.11 6.55 16.45
N VAL A 39 -14.42 5.61 15.80
CA VAL A 39 -13.26 5.88 14.93
C VAL A 39 -13.60 5.48 13.51
N ALA A 40 -13.46 6.43 12.57
CA ALA A 40 -13.73 6.14 11.18
C ALA A 40 -12.72 5.16 10.60
N ALA A 41 -13.21 4.15 9.87
CA ALA A 41 -12.38 3.20 9.16
C ALA A 41 -11.52 3.94 8.11
N ALA A 42 -10.20 3.87 8.28
CA ALA A 42 -9.24 4.38 7.31
C ALA A 42 -8.56 3.19 6.61
N PRO A 43 -8.59 3.10 5.27
CA PRO A 43 -7.85 2.07 4.58
C PRO A 43 -6.34 2.27 4.83
N LYS A 44 -5.65 1.22 5.27
CA LYS A 44 -4.19 1.23 5.31
C LYS A 44 -3.67 1.41 3.89
N ARG A 45 -2.87 2.45 3.66
CA ARG A 45 -2.11 2.58 2.41
C ARG A 45 -1.18 1.37 2.30
N ARG A 46 -1.45 0.47 1.35
CA ARG A 46 -0.52 -0.62 1.02
C ARG A 46 0.63 -0.01 0.23
N ARG A 47 1.87 -0.39 0.57
CA ARG A 47 3.01 -0.13 -0.31
C ARG A 47 2.81 -0.98 -1.56
N TYR A 48 3.08 -0.39 -2.73
CA TYR A 48 3.04 -1.12 -3.99
C TYR A 48 4.14 -2.20 -4.00
N GLY A 49 3.79 -3.40 -4.44
CA GLY A 49 4.74 -4.48 -4.71
C GLY A 49 4.26 -5.20 -5.96
N SER A 50 5.03 -5.10 -7.04
CA SER A 50 4.78 -5.83 -8.30
C SER A 50 5.14 -7.31 -8.20
N TYR A 51 6.00 -7.66 -7.25
CA TYR A 51 6.43 -9.03 -7.03
C TYR A 51 5.34 -9.83 -6.30
N LEU A 52 4.76 -10.79 -7.02
CA LEU A 52 3.70 -11.68 -6.51
C LEU A 52 4.25 -12.98 -5.90
N GLY A 53 5.57 -13.10 -5.77
CA GLY A 53 6.24 -14.36 -5.45
C GLY A 53 6.71 -15.10 -6.71
N GLU A 54 7.48 -16.17 -6.52
CA GLU A 54 7.89 -17.07 -7.60
C GLU A 54 6.71 -17.99 -7.97
N ILE A 55 6.27 -17.95 -9.23
CA ILE A 55 5.16 -18.78 -9.73
C ILE A 55 5.59 -20.25 -9.86
N SER A 56 6.89 -20.49 -10.04
CA SER A 56 7.51 -21.80 -10.20
C SER A 56 8.85 -21.84 -9.47
N PRO A 57 9.37 -23.04 -9.12
CA PRO A 57 10.71 -23.19 -8.60
C PRO A 57 11.74 -22.53 -9.53
N ALA A 58 12.77 -21.92 -8.94
CA ALA A 58 13.89 -21.38 -9.70
C ALA A 58 14.56 -22.47 -10.56
N PRO A 59 14.98 -22.14 -11.79
CA PRO A 59 15.75 -23.07 -12.61
C PRO A 59 17.10 -23.40 -11.98
N GLU A 60 17.69 -24.51 -12.40
CA GLU A 60 19.00 -24.95 -11.90
C GLU A 60 20.10 -23.91 -12.18
N ASN A 61 20.94 -23.64 -11.17
CA ASN A 61 22.09 -22.77 -11.32
C ASN A 61 23.26 -23.53 -11.95
N LEU A 62 23.25 -23.62 -13.28
CA LEU A 62 24.25 -24.37 -14.06
C LEU A 62 25.68 -23.85 -13.88
N LEU A 63 25.85 -22.57 -13.55
CA LEU A 63 27.17 -21.96 -13.40
C LEU A 63 27.77 -22.20 -12.02
N ASN A 64 26.95 -22.15 -10.98
CA ASN A 64 27.38 -22.32 -9.59
C ASN A 64 28.66 -21.52 -9.24
N ARG A 65 28.74 -20.27 -9.71
CA ARG A 65 29.89 -19.35 -9.57
C ARG A 65 31.19 -19.78 -10.26
N ASP A 66 31.17 -20.75 -11.17
CA ASP A 66 32.29 -21.04 -12.06
C ASP A 66 32.22 -20.17 -13.32
N PHE A 67 33.04 -19.11 -13.35
CA PHE A 67 33.13 -18.19 -14.48
C PHE A 67 34.24 -18.56 -15.49
N ASN A 68 35.02 -19.61 -15.23
CA ASN A 68 36.09 -20.00 -16.14
C ASN A 68 35.52 -20.74 -17.37
N ALA A 69 36.02 -20.42 -18.56
CA ALA A 69 35.65 -21.10 -19.80
C ALA A 69 36.91 -21.46 -20.60
N THR A 70 36.90 -22.62 -21.25
CA THR A 70 38.01 -23.10 -22.08
C THR A 70 38.06 -22.44 -23.46
N ALA A 71 36.91 -21.96 -23.95
CA ALA A 71 36.77 -21.29 -25.24
C ALA A 71 35.69 -20.19 -25.16
N PRO A 72 35.72 -19.20 -26.07
CA PRO A 72 34.65 -18.22 -26.19
C PRO A 72 33.27 -18.88 -26.40
N ASN A 73 32.21 -18.15 -26.04
CA ASN A 73 30.80 -18.54 -26.24
C ASN A 73 30.33 -19.79 -25.48
N GLN A 74 31.08 -20.30 -24.50
CA GLN A 74 30.65 -21.43 -23.67
C GLN A 74 29.76 -21.04 -22.48
N LYS A 75 29.93 -19.81 -21.96
CA LYS A 75 29.20 -19.27 -20.81
C LYS A 75 28.78 -17.84 -21.14
N TRP A 76 27.49 -17.57 -21.04
CA TRP A 76 26.89 -16.25 -21.28
C TRP A 76 26.21 -15.80 -19.99
N LEU A 77 26.61 -14.65 -19.46
CA LEU A 77 26.05 -14.08 -18.25
C LEU A 77 25.57 -12.66 -18.55
N THR A 78 24.49 -12.28 -17.89
CA THR A 78 23.98 -10.91 -17.89
C THR A 78 23.96 -10.43 -16.45
N ASP A 79 24.46 -9.22 -16.22
CA ASP A 79 24.36 -8.55 -14.92
C ASP A 79 23.51 -7.29 -15.05
N ILE A 80 22.88 -6.89 -13.94
CA ILE A 80 22.07 -5.67 -13.85
C ILE A 80 22.87 -4.64 -13.05
N SER A 81 23.31 -3.60 -13.74
CA SER A 81 23.96 -2.44 -13.11
C SER A 81 22.96 -1.30 -13.01
N GLU A 82 22.62 -0.90 -11.79
CA GLU A 82 21.84 0.32 -11.57
C GLU A 82 22.76 1.55 -11.76
N PHE A 83 22.28 2.53 -12.51
CA PHE A 83 22.97 3.81 -12.67
C PHE A 83 22.00 4.96 -12.41
N GLN A 84 22.51 6.02 -11.79
CA GLN A 84 21.73 7.21 -11.52
C GLN A 84 21.71 8.13 -12.74
N LEU A 85 20.54 8.64 -13.07
CA LEU A 85 20.39 9.73 -14.03
C LEU A 85 20.53 11.07 -13.28
N PRO A 86 21.29 12.04 -13.82
CA PRO A 86 21.32 13.38 -13.26
C PRO A 86 19.93 14.04 -13.35
N ALA A 87 19.59 14.81 -12.33
CA ALA A 87 18.32 15.53 -12.19
C ALA A 87 18.22 16.73 -13.13
#